data_AF-A0A7W4HVV8-F1
#
_entry.id   AF-A0A7W4HVV8-F1
#
_cell.length_a   1.000
_cell.length_b   1.000
_cell.length_c   1.000
_cell.angle_alpha   90.00
_cell.angle_beta   90.00
_cell.angle_gamma   90.00
#
_symmetry.space_group_name_H-M   'P 1'
#
loop_
_entity.id
_entity.type
_entity.pdbx_description
1 polymer ?
#
loop_
_entity_poly.entity_id
_entity_poly.type
_entity_poly.pdbx_seq_one_letter_code
_entity_poly.pdbx_strand_id
1 'polypeptide(L)'
;MKEKALDWWWSFWGNKAFSQALENMRDHYLAKLLLWRYENLLRKRDAKAGYQEPLRWGEVEKANLEHIAPLTENEAPSAGYDTYDEAFRNECLESLGNYLLLSDGHNKSIGNIPFAEKRASYQYLAQQREVQDMTDANAPHWGREQIEKRQAQIVKMLLEAY
;
A
#
# COMPACT_ATOMS: atom_id res chain seq x y z
N MET A 1 -30.95 -25.45 -1.65
CA MET A 1 -29.74 -25.35 -2.52
C MET A 1 -29.70 -24.14 -3.46
N LYS A 2 -30.71 -23.26 -3.52
CA LYS A 2 -30.70 -22.07 -4.40
C LYS A 2 -30.09 -20.79 -3.77
N GLU A 3 -30.01 -20.68 -2.45
CA GLU A 3 -29.46 -19.48 -1.78
C GLU A 3 -27.96 -19.30 -1.98
N LYS A 4 -27.15 -20.36 -1.92
CA LYS A 4 -25.68 -20.25 -2.03
C LYS A 4 -25.19 -19.74 -3.39
N ALA A 5 -25.93 -19.98 -4.46
CA ALA A 5 -25.54 -19.55 -5.80
C ALA A 5 -25.82 -18.05 -6.02
N LEU A 6 -26.91 -17.54 -5.44
CA LEU A 6 -27.25 -16.11 -5.50
C LEU A 6 -26.28 -15.29 -4.64
N ASP A 7 -25.95 -15.78 -3.45
CA ASP A 7 -25.00 -15.18 -2.51
C ASP A 7 -23.57 -15.15 -3.09
N TRP A 8 -23.12 -16.25 -3.71
CA TRP A 8 -21.84 -16.31 -4.42
C TRP A 8 -21.78 -15.36 -5.62
N TRP A 9 -22.90 -15.22 -6.36
CA TRP A 9 -22.98 -14.32 -7.51
C TRP A 9 -22.94 -12.85 -7.07
N TRP A 10 -23.71 -12.45 -6.04
CA TRP A 10 -23.67 -11.09 -5.48
C TRP A 10 -22.30 -10.76 -4.85
N SER A 11 -21.69 -11.71 -4.15
CA SER A 11 -20.33 -11.57 -3.62
C SER A 11 -19.30 -11.45 -4.73
N PHE A 12 -19.40 -12.21 -5.83
CA PHE A 12 -18.49 -12.11 -6.97
C PHE A 12 -18.57 -10.74 -7.67
N TRP A 13 -19.78 -10.23 -7.93
CA TRP A 13 -19.95 -8.90 -8.54
C TRP A 13 -19.61 -7.77 -7.57
N GLY A 14 -19.91 -7.93 -6.27
CA GLY A 14 -19.50 -7.01 -5.22
C GLY A 14 -17.98 -6.94 -5.07
N ASN A 15 -17.30 -8.09 -5.04
CA ASN A 15 -15.85 -8.18 -4.95
C ASN A 15 -15.17 -7.65 -6.21
N LYS A 16 -15.75 -7.88 -7.39
CA LYS A 16 -15.24 -7.31 -8.65
C LYS A 16 -15.44 -5.79 -8.70
N ALA A 17 -16.61 -5.28 -8.33
CA ALA A 17 -16.87 -3.84 -8.27
C ALA A 17 -16.02 -3.15 -7.19
N PHE A 18 -15.80 -3.81 -6.05
CA PHE A 18 -14.92 -3.34 -4.98
C PHE A 18 -13.45 -3.37 -5.43
N SER A 19 -12.97 -4.45 -6.06
CA SER A 19 -11.63 -4.50 -6.66
C SER A 19 -11.43 -3.37 -7.68
N GLN A 20 -12.40 -3.16 -8.57
CA GLN A 20 -12.36 -2.09 -9.56
C GLN A 20 -12.40 -0.69 -8.91
N ALA A 21 -13.15 -0.52 -7.82
CA ALA A 21 -13.18 0.73 -7.06
C ALA A 21 -11.86 0.98 -6.33
N LEU A 22 -11.20 -0.07 -5.82
CA LEU A 22 -9.88 0.00 -5.20
C LEU A 22 -8.78 0.28 -6.24
N GLU A 23 -8.86 -0.33 -7.42
CA GLU A 23 -7.94 -0.13 -8.53
C GLU A 23 -7.99 1.30 -9.08
N ASN A 24 -9.16 1.94 -9.07
CA ASN A 24 -9.35 3.31 -9.53
C ASN A 24 -9.44 4.34 -8.38
N MET A 25 -8.97 3.98 -7.18
CA MET A 25 -9.12 4.81 -5.98
C MET A 25 -8.23 6.05 -6.03
N ARG A 26 -8.82 7.20 -6.39
CA ARG A 26 -8.13 8.51 -6.36
C ARG A 26 -8.42 9.34 -5.11
N ASP A 27 -9.34 8.89 -4.26
CA ASP A 27 -9.67 9.60 -3.01
C ASP A 27 -8.61 9.30 -1.94
N HIS A 28 -7.79 10.31 -1.61
CA HIS A 28 -6.72 10.18 -0.62
C HIS A 28 -7.24 9.86 0.80
N TYR A 29 -8.45 10.29 1.16
CA TYR A 29 -9.04 9.97 2.45
C TYR A 29 -9.41 8.49 2.51
N LEU A 30 -10.07 7.97 1.47
CA LEU A 30 -10.39 6.55 1.36
C LEU A 30 -9.13 5.69 1.29
N ALA A 31 -8.11 6.09 0.53
CA ALA A 31 -6.82 5.40 0.48
C ALA A 31 -6.19 5.29 1.88
N LYS A 32 -6.18 6.38 2.66
CA LYS A 32 -5.70 6.36 4.05
C LYS A 32 -6.51 5.43 4.94
N LEU A 33 -7.84 5.44 4.82
CA LEU A 33 -8.72 4.57 5.59
C LEU A 33 -8.46 3.08 5.28
N LEU A 34 -8.27 2.75 4.01
CA LEU A 34 -7.98 1.38 3.57
C LEU A 34 -6.59 0.92 4.01
N LEU A 35 -5.57 1.77 3.91
CA LEU A 35 -4.23 1.46 4.41
C LEU A 35 -4.18 1.32 5.94
N TRP A 36 -5.02 2.06 6.67
CA TRP A 36 -5.17 1.87 8.11
C TRP A 36 -5.82 0.51 8.45
N ARG A 37 -6.88 0.13 7.73
CA ARG A 37 -7.48 -1.21 7.87
C ARG A 37 -6.45 -2.29 7.55
N TYR A 38 -5.72 -2.11 6.46
CA TYR A 38 -4.65 -3.01 6.03
C TYR A 38 -3.54 -3.16 7.08
N GLU A 39 -3.07 -2.06 7.66
CA GLU A 39 -2.09 -2.05 8.76
C GLU A 39 -2.55 -2.93 9.94
N ASN A 40 -3.82 -2.81 10.33
CA ASN A 40 -4.37 -3.61 11.43
C ASN A 40 -4.50 -5.09 11.05
N LEU A 41 -4.80 -5.41 9.78
CA LEU A 41 -4.79 -6.79 9.31
C LEU A 41 -3.37 -7.38 9.32
N LEU A 42 -2.35 -6.62 8.90
CA LEU A 42 -0.94 -7.04 8.99
C LEU A 42 -0.52 -7.29 10.44
N ARG A 43 -0.80 -6.37 11.37
CA ARG A 43 -0.52 -6.55 12.80
C ARG A 43 -1.17 -7.79 13.37
N LYS A 44 -2.44 -8.04 13.01
CA LYS A 44 -3.17 -9.24 13.45
C LYS A 44 -2.53 -10.52 12.91
N ARG A 45 -2.09 -10.53 11.65
CA ARG A 45 -1.40 -11.67 11.03
C ARG A 45 -0.05 -11.97 11.71
N ASP A 46 0.71 -10.93 12.02
CA ASP A 46 2.07 -11.05 12.55
C ASP A 46 2.12 -11.22 14.09
N ALA A 47 0.98 -11.10 14.77
CA ALA A 47 0.86 -11.30 16.21
C ALA A 47 1.14 -12.76 16.62
N LYS A 48 2.40 -13.11 16.86
CA LYS A 48 2.79 -14.34 17.57
C LYS A 48 2.46 -14.19 19.06
N ALA A 49 1.38 -14.83 19.52
CA ALA A 49 1.07 -15.13 20.93
C ALA A 49 1.18 -13.95 21.94
N GLY A 50 1.01 -12.72 21.50
CA GLY A 50 0.94 -11.53 22.35
C GLY A 50 0.08 -10.48 21.66
N TYR A 51 -0.99 -10.05 22.32
CA TYR A 51 -1.96 -9.08 21.82
C TYR A 51 -1.23 -7.79 21.38
N GLN A 52 -1.07 -7.58 20.07
CA GLN A 52 -0.79 -6.24 19.56
C GLN A 52 -2.10 -5.48 19.51
N GLU A 53 -2.22 -4.43 20.32
CA GLU A 53 -3.36 -3.53 20.25
C GLU A 53 -3.51 -2.98 18.81
N PRO A 54 -4.74 -2.94 18.27
CA PRO A 54 -4.97 -2.37 16.97
C PRO A 54 -4.57 -0.89 17.00
N LEU A 55 -3.94 -0.43 15.92
CA LEU A 55 -3.69 0.97 15.69
C LEU A 55 -5.04 1.68 15.57
N ARG A 56 -5.31 2.67 16.40
CA ARG A 56 -6.58 3.40 16.38
C ARG A 56 -6.56 4.42 15.26
N TRP A 57 -7.72 4.68 14.64
CA TRP A 57 -7.81 5.64 13.54
C TRP A 57 -7.27 7.04 13.92
N GLY A 58 -7.60 7.54 15.12
CA GLY A 58 -7.11 8.84 15.60
C GLY A 58 -5.58 8.95 15.74
N GLU A 59 -4.85 7.83 15.75
CA GLU A 59 -3.37 7.81 15.78
C GLU A 59 -2.77 8.00 14.38
N VAL A 60 -3.55 7.78 13.31
CA VAL A 60 -3.12 7.90 11.91
C VAL A 60 -3.99 8.84 11.06
N GLU A 61 -5.03 9.43 11.62
CA GLU A 61 -5.92 10.35 10.91
C GLU A 61 -5.14 11.52 10.28
N LYS A 62 -4.11 11.98 11.00
CA LYS A 62 -3.17 13.03 10.56
C LYS A 62 -1.95 12.50 9.81
N ALA A 63 -1.87 11.20 9.56
CA ALA A 63 -0.79 10.65 8.73
C ALA A 63 -0.92 11.16 7.30
N ASN A 64 0.22 11.34 6.65
CA ASN A 64 0.29 11.61 5.23
C ASN A 64 0.17 10.30 4.45
N LEU A 65 -0.38 10.45 3.25
CA LEU A 65 -0.34 9.44 2.21
C LEU A 65 0.93 9.69 1.41
N GLU A 66 1.95 8.87 1.65
CA GLU A 66 3.23 8.95 0.94
C GLU A 66 3.20 8.07 -0.30
N HIS A 67 3.77 8.58 -1.39
CA HIS A 67 4.06 7.82 -2.59
C HIS A 67 5.44 7.16 -2.46
N ILE A 68 5.52 5.83 -2.50
CA ILE A 68 6.80 5.11 -2.45
C ILE A 68 7.65 5.50 -3.67
N ALA A 69 7.18 5.20 -4.88
CA ALA A 69 7.65 5.84 -6.10
C ALA A 69 7.04 7.25 -6.19
N PRO A 70 7.85 8.32 -6.11
CA PRO A 70 7.34 9.69 -6.06
C PRO A 70 6.59 10.08 -7.33
N LEU A 71 5.62 11.01 -7.26
CA LEU A 71 4.92 11.53 -8.43
C LEU A 71 5.85 12.26 -9.40
N THR A 72 6.70 13.13 -8.85
CA THR A 72 7.79 13.76 -9.59
C THR A 72 8.96 12.78 -9.61
N GLU A 73 9.34 12.38 -10.81
CA GLU A 73 10.43 11.44 -11.03
C GLU A 73 11.72 11.91 -10.37
N ASN A 74 12.42 10.98 -9.71
CA ASN A 74 13.78 11.20 -9.30
C ASN A 74 14.70 10.77 -10.45
N GLU A 75 15.32 11.73 -11.13
CA GLU A 75 16.16 11.49 -12.31
C GLU A 75 17.60 11.04 -11.95
N ALA A 76 17.90 10.78 -10.67
CA ALA A 76 19.19 10.27 -10.28
C ALA A 76 19.44 8.88 -10.91
N PRO A 77 20.65 8.58 -11.41
CA PRO A 77 20.97 7.28 -12.01
C PRO A 77 20.73 6.08 -11.09
N SER A 78 20.71 6.30 -9.77
CA SER A 78 20.48 5.29 -8.74
C SER A 78 19.18 5.53 -7.96
N ALA A 79 18.14 6.08 -8.61
CA ALA A 79 16.88 6.39 -7.97
C ALA A 79 16.14 5.14 -7.43
N GLY A 80 16.33 3.97 -8.04
CA GLY A 80 15.74 2.70 -7.57
C GLY A 80 14.25 2.55 -7.88
N TYR A 81 13.78 3.18 -8.95
CA TYR A 81 12.42 3.07 -9.49
C TYR A 81 12.45 2.65 -10.96
N ASP A 82 11.35 2.12 -11.47
CA ASP A 82 11.20 1.89 -12.92
C ASP A 82 11.23 3.20 -13.69
N THR A 83 11.50 3.12 -15.00
CA THR A 83 11.35 4.25 -15.92
C THR A 83 9.91 4.78 -15.86
N TYR A 84 9.77 6.09 -15.72
CA TYR A 84 8.47 6.74 -15.67
C TYR A 84 7.88 6.96 -17.07
N ASP A 85 7.65 5.85 -17.77
CA ASP A 85 6.89 5.84 -19.01
C ASP A 85 5.40 6.17 -18.77
N GLU A 86 4.66 6.37 -19.86
CA GLU A 86 3.24 6.73 -19.80
C GLU A 86 2.42 5.71 -19.01
N ALA A 87 2.69 4.42 -19.19
CA ALA A 87 1.94 3.36 -18.52
C ALA A 87 2.24 3.37 -17.01
N PHE A 88 3.50 3.51 -16.58
CA PHE A 88 3.85 3.60 -15.16
C PHE A 88 3.21 4.82 -14.50
N ARG A 89 3.23 5.97 -15.18
CA ARG A 89 2.60 7.20 -14.67
C ARG A 89 1.10 7.07 -14.50
N ASN A 90 0.42 6.45 -15.46
CA ASN A 90 -1.03 6.36 -15.48
C ASN A 90 -1.59 5.20 -14.63
N GLU A 91 -0.84 4.11 -14.48
CA GLU A 91 -1.33 2.87 -13.88
C GLU A 91 -0.74 2.61 -12.48
N CYS A 92 0.48 3.09 -12.19
CA CYS A 92 1.20 2.70 -10.98
C CYS A 92 1.29 3.80 -9.93
N LEU A 93 1.57 5.05 -10.33
CA LEU A 93 1.93 6.10 -9.37
C LEU A 93 0.82 6.43 -8.37
N GLU A 94 -0.43 6.54 -8.85
CA GLU A 94 -1.59 6.87 -8.01
C GLU A 94 -2.31 5.63 -7.46
N SER A 95 -1.63 4.49 -7.39
CA SER A 95 -2.23 3.21 -7.01
C SER A 95 -2.09 2.92 -5.50
N LEU A 96 -3.01 2.12 -4.95
CA LEU A 96 -2.98 1.72 -3.55
C LEU A 96 -1.70 0.96 -3.19
N GLY A 97 -1.17 0.18 -4.15
CA GLY A 97 0.10 -0.51 -4.03
C GLY A 97 1.30 0.42 -3.87
N ASN A 98 1.23 1.65 -4.38
CA ASN A 98 2.30 2.65 -4.28
C ASN A 98 2.16 3.59 -3.07
N TYR A 99 1.07 3.49 -2.31
CA TYR A 99 0.84 4.33 -1.14
C TYR A 99 1.26 3.69 0.18
N LEU A 100 1.77 4.50 1.11
CA LEU A 100 1.88 4.12 2.52
C LEU A 100 1.48 5.25 3.47
N LEU A 101 1.19 4.90 4.72
CA LEU A 101 1.01 5.88 5.79
C LEU A 101 2.36 6.30 6.38
N LEU A 102 2.62 7.61 6.40
CA LEU A 102 3.76 8.23 7.08
C LEU A 102 3.32 9.28 8.10
N SER A 103 4.08 9.42 9.18
CA SER A 103 3.88 10.54 10.12
C SER A 103 4.22 11.89 9.46
N ASP A 104 3.62 12.98 9.94
CA ASP A 104 3.89 14.34 9.43
C ASP A 104 5.36 14.72 9.43
N GLY A 105 6.09 14.39 10.50
CA GLY A 105 7.52 14.70 10.61
C GLY A 105 8.36 13.93 9.60
N HIS A 106 8.07 12.63 9.43
CA HIS A 106 8.80 11.76 8.51
C HIS A 106 8.50 12.13 7.04
N ASN A 107 7.24 12.41 6.73
CA ASN A 107 6.84 12.79 5.37
C ASN A 107 7.55 14.06 4.89
N LYS A 108 7.65 15.08 5.76
CA LYS A 108 8.35 16.33 5.45
C LYS A 108 9.84 16.16 5.18
N SER A 109 10.48 15.15 5.77
CA SER A 109 11.92 14.93 5.61
C SER A 109 12.29 13.98 4.48
N ILE A 110 11.37 13.14 4.00
CA ILE A 110 11.69 12.07 3.04
C ILE A 110 11.82 12.58 1.60
N GLY A 111 10.91 13.45 1.14
CA GLY A 111 10.92 13.99 -0.22
C GLY A 111 10.99 12.92 -1.34
N ASN A 112 11.46 13.34 -2.51
CA ASN A 112 11.60 12.46 -3.69
C ASN A 112 13.00 11.81 -3.73
N ILE A 113 13.50 11.29 -2.61
CA ILE A 113 14.83 10.66 -2.53
C ILE A 113 14.85 9.26 -3.17
N PRO A 114 16.04 8.68 -3.43
CA PRO A 114 16.18 7.32 -3.92
C PRO A 114 15.45 6.29 -3.04
N PHE A 115 14.92 5.24 -3.67
CA PHE A 115 14.13 4.21 -2.99
C PHE A 115 14.91 3.53 -1.86
N ALA A 116 16.21 3.28 -2.04
CA ALA A 116 17.04 2.69 -1.00
C ALA A 116 17.04 3.50 0.31
N GLU A 117 17.07 4.84 0.20
CA GLU A 117 17.01 5.74 1.35
C GLU A 117 15.61 5.78 1.97
N LYS A 118 14.55 5.83 1.14
CA LYS A 118 13.16 5.72 1.62
C LYS A 118 12.95 4.42 2.40
N ARG A 119 13.32 3.29 1.78
CA ARG A 119 13.23 1.94 2.35
C ARG A 119 13.95 1.84 3.69
N ALA A 120 15.14 2.41 3.83
CA ALA A 120 15.90 2.38 5.08
C ALA A 120 15.15 3.08 6.24
N SER A 121 14.35 4.10 5.93
CA SER A 121 13.57 4.86 6.91
C SER A 121 12.25 4.19 7.35
N TYR A 122 11.78 3.18 6.62
CA TYR A 122 10.48 2.52 6.83
C TYR A 122 10.49 1.51 7.99
N GLN A 123 10.44 2.00 9.23
CA GLN A 123 10.66 1.14 10.42
C GLN A 123 9.43 1.00 11.34
N TYR A 124 8.45 1.89 11.24
CA TYR A 124 7.44 2.07 12.29
C TYR A 124 6.18 1.20 12.09
N LEU A 125 5.54 1.31 10.93
CA LEU A 125 4.29 0.59 10.65
C LEU A 125 4.55 -0.81 10.05
N ALA A 126 3.60 -1.72 10.18
CA ALA A 126 3.71 -3.05 9.57
C ALA A 126 3.77 -2.95 8.04
N GLN A 127 2.97 -2.06 7.44
CA GLN A 127 3.01 -1.79 6.00
C GLN A 127 4.36 -1.19 5.53
N GLN A 128 5.11 -0.53 6.41
CA GLN A 128 6.44 0.01 6.11
C GLN A 128 7.47 -1.13 6.07
N ARG A 129 7.45 -2.01 7.07
CA ARG A 129 8.31 -3.20 7.12
C ARG A 129 8.00 -4.18 5.98
N GLU A 130 6.73 -4.32 5.60
CA GLU A 130 6.35 -5.09 4.42
C GLU A 130 7.07 -4.61 3.16
N VAL A 131 7.15 -3.29 2.90
CA VAL A 131 7.87 -2.76 1.74
C VAL A 131 9.36 -3.15 1.80
N GLN A 132 9.96 -3.18 2.99
CA GLN A 132 11.32 -3.68 3.17
C GLN A 132 11.43 -5.18 2.85
N ASP A 133 10.48 -5.99 3.34
CA ASP A 133 10.48 -7.45 3.17
C ASP A 133 10.18 -7.89 1.72
N MET A 134 9.42 -7.07 0.97
CA MET A 134 9.07 -7.32 -0.42
C MET A 134 10.18 -6.99 -1.42
N THR A 135 11.28 -6.37 -0.97
CA THR A 135 12.34 -5.84 -1.84
C THR A 135 13.71 -6.38 -1.43
N ASP A 136 14.60 -6.56 -2.40
CA ASP A 136 15.98 -7.00 -2.16
C ASP A 136 16.73 -5.92 -1.35
N ALA A 137 17.36 -6.33 -0.25
CA ALA A 137 18.15 -5.43 0.58
C ALA A 137 19.47 -4.97 -0.08
N ASN A 138 20.04 -5.79 -0.97
CA ASN A 138 21.31 -5.52 -1.65
C ASN A 138 21.12 -4.74 -2.96
N ALA A 139 19.94 -4.84 -3.57
CA ALA A 139 19.56 -4.08 -4.75
C ALA A 139 18.10 -3.60 -4.63
N PRO A 140 17.81 -2.63 -3.74
CA PRO A 140 16.45 -2.16 -3.53
C PRO A 140 15.88 -1.53 -4.80
N HIS A 141 14.72 -2.03 -5.22
CA HIS A 141 13.99 -1.52 -6.37
C HIS A 141 12.49 -1.48 -6.07
N TRP A 142 11.83 -0.40 -6.49
CA TRP A 142 10.39 -0.25 -6.39
C TRP A 142 9.79 0.14 -7.73
N GLY A 143 9.37 -0.86 -8.48
CA GLY A 143 8.78 -0.72 -9.81
C GLY A 143 7.37 -1.27 -9.88
N ARG A 144 6.87 -1.36 -11.12
CA ARG A 144 5.53 -1.86 -11.46
C ARG A 144 5.25 -3.21 -10.80
N GLU A 145 6.18 -4.15 -10.90
CA GLU A 145 6.03 -5.49 -10.34
C GLU A 145 5.75 -5.46 -8.82
N GLN A 146 6.52 -4.67 -8.06
CA GLN A 146 6.35 -4.55 -6.62
C GLN A 146 5.02 -3.85 -6.28
N ILE A 147 4.67 -2.80 -7.02
CA ILE A 147 3.42 -2.04 -6.85
C ILE A 147 2.20 -2.95 -7.10
N GLU A 148 2.17 -3.67 -8.21
CA GLU A 148 1.07 -4.57 -8.58
C GLU A 148 0.93 -5.71 -7.57
N LYS A 149 2.06 -6.33 -7.17
CA LYS A 149 2.07 -7.38 -6.17
C LYS A 149 1.52 -6.89 -4.82
N ARG A 150 1.95 -5.71 -4.38
CA ARG A 150 1.48 -5.12 -3.13
C ARG A 150 0.01 -4.75 -3.21
N GLN A 151 -0.43 -4.17 -4.32
CA GLN A 151 -1.85 -3.86 -4.56
C GLN A 151 -2.72 -5.11 -4.46
N ALA A 152 -2.34 -6.18 -5.16
CA ALA A 152 -3.07 -7.44 -5.11
C ALA A 152 -3.15 -8.01 -3.68
N GLN A 153 -2.07 -7.89 -2.90
CA GLN A 153 -2.07 -8.31 -1.49
C GLN A 153 -3.01 -7.48 -0.62
N ILE A 154 -2.98 -6.14 -0.77
CA ILE A 154 -3.89 -5.23 -0.04
C ILE A 154 -5.34 -5.57 -0.35
N VAL A 155 -5.69 -5.66 -1.64
CA VAL A 155 -7.05 -5.97 -2.11
C VAL A 155 -7.50 -7.32 -1.56
N LYS A 156 -6.66 -8.35 -1.68
CA LYS A 156 -6.97 -9.69 -1.16
C LYS A 156 -7.24 -9.67 0.34
N MET A 157 -6.37 -9.06 1.15
CA MET A 157 -6.54 -9.04 2.60
C MET A 157 -7.78 -8.25 3.03
N LEU A 158 -8.10 -7.16 2.33
CA LEU A 158 -9.32 -6.40 2.58
C LEU A 158 -10.58 -7.21 2.21
N LEU A 159 -10.58 -7.90 1.07
CA LEU A 159 -11.68 -8.77 0.63
C LEU A 159 -11.90 -9.96 1.55
N GLU A 160 -10.84 -10.55 2.12
CA GLU A 160 -10.99 -11.66 3.07
C GLU A 160 -11.52 -11.20 4.44
N ALA A 161 -11.46 -9.91 4.73
CA ALA A 161 -11.89 -9.32 6.00
C ALA A 161 -13.34 -8.83 6.01
N TYR A 162 -13.98 -8.65 4.84
CA TYR A 162 -15.33 -8.10 4.66
C TYR A 162 -16.19 -8.98 3.76
#